data_AF-A0A4S3JRJ2-F1
#
_entry.id   AF-A0A4S3JRJ2-F1
#
_cell.length_a   1.000
_cell.length_b   1.000
_cell.length_c   1.000
_cell.angle_alpha   90.00
_cell.angle_beta   90.00
_cell.angle_gamma   90.00
#
_symmetry.space_group_name_H-M   'P 1'
#
loop_
_entity.id
_entity.type
_entity.pdbx_description
1 polymer ?
#
loop_
_entity_poly.entity_id
_entity_poly.type
_entity_poly.pdbx_seq_one_letter_code
_entity_poly.pdbx_strand_id
1 'polypeptide(L)'
;MTVAESVKSAVGLVDSPASQQEMSDARLPIQYRDTCAHLLIPLNRCRQQEYYLPWKCEYEEFKRRVAKMDELRAAKAGTRSN
;
A
#
# COMPACT_ATOMS: atom_id res chain seq x y z
N MET A 1 -2.34 5.69 -22.62
CA MET A 1 -1.02 5.30 -22.07
C MET A 1 0.03 6.25 -22.59
N THR A 2 0.11 7.42 -21.95
CA THR A 2 1.23 8.33 -22.16
C THR A 2 2.50 7.67 -21.62
N VAL A 3 3.66 7.99 -22.18
CA VAL A 3 4.95 7.40 -21.77
C VAL A 3 5.19 7.55 -20.26
N ALA A 4 4.66 8.62 -19.65
CA ALA A 4 4.68 8.84 -18.21
C ALA A 4 3.95 7.76 -17.40
N GLU A 5 2.82 7.24 -17.88
CA GLU A 5 2.06 6.17 -17.20
C GLU A 5 2.82 4.83 -17.24
N SER A 6 3.51 4.54 -18.35
CA SER A 6 4.32 3.32 -18.48
C SER A 6 5.54 3.32 -17.55
N VAL A 7 6.23 4.47 -17.43
CA VAL A 7 7.35 4.62 -16.50
C VAL A 7 6.89 4.54 -15.04
N LYS A 8 5.70 5.08 -14.72
CA LYS A 8 5.14 5.03 -13.37
C LYS A 8 4.73 3.61 -12.95
N SER A 9 4.21 2.82 -13.90
CA SER A 9 3.99 1.37 -13.71
C SER A 9 5.30 0.58 -13.59
N ALA A 10 6.34 0.92 -14.36
CA ALA A 10 7.63 0.24 -14.31
C ALA A 10 8.43 0.51 -13.02
N VAL A 11 8.20 1.65 -12.37
CA VAL A 11 8.88 2.06 -11.12
C VAL A 11 8.07 1.67 -9.87
N GLY A 12 6.90 1.05 -10.02
CA GLY A 12 6.08 0.56 -8.90
C GLY A 12 5.56 1.66 -7.96
N LEU A 13 5.67 2.93 -8.34
CA LEU A 13 5.18 4.07 -7.59
C LEU A 13 3.82 4.50 -8.15
N VAL A 14 2.77 3.80 -7.75
CA VAL A 14 1.41 4.11 -8.17
C VAL A 14 0.51 4.27 -6.95
N ASP A 15 -0.01 5.49 -6.77
CA ASP A 15 -1.17 5.83 -5.92
C ASP A 15 -2.47 5.11 -6.34
N SER A 16 -2.41 4.30 -7.39
CA SER A 16 -3.50 3.46 -7.88
C SER A 16 -3.69 2.25 -6.97
N PRO A 17 -4.94 1.82 -6.73
CA PRO A 17 -5.21 0.61 -5.96
C PRO A 17 -4.56 -0.61 -6.63
N ALA A 18 -3.99 -1.50 -5.80
CA ALA A 18 -3.39 -2.73 -6.28
C ALA A 18 -4.45 -3.62 -6.94
N SER A 19 -4.07 -4.32 -8.00
CA SER A 19 -4.94 -5.29 -8.65
C SER A 19 -5.21 -6.50 -7.73
N GLN A 20 -6.31 -7.21 -8.01
CA GLN A 20 -6.67 -8.39 -7.24
C GLN A 20 -5.60 -9.50 -7.31
N GLN A 21 -4.95 -9.63 -8.47
CA GLN A 21 -3.86 -10.57 -8.70
C GLN A 21 -2.65 -10.21 -7.84
N GLU A 22 -2.20 -8.95 -7.86
CA GLU A 22 -1.07 -8.49 -7.04
C GLU A 22 -1.32 -8.69 -5.54
N MET A 23 -2.56 -8.48 -5.08
CA MET A 23 -2.92 -8.72 -3.67
C MET A 23 -2.87 -10.21 -3.30
N SER A 24 -3.24 -11.09 -4.23
CA SER A 24 -3.18 -12.54 -4.06
C SER A 24 -1.73 -13.04 -4.07
N ASP A 25 -0.92 -12.55 -5.02
CA ASP A 25 0.48 -12.91 -5.16
C ASP A 25 1.31 -12.48 -3.95
N ALA A 26 0.99 -11.32 -3.37
CA ALA A 26 1.55 -10.84 -2.12
C ALA A 26 1.00 -11.56 -0.87
N ARG A 27 0.08 -12.51 -1.02
CA ARG A 27 -0.56 -13.30 0.05
C ARG A 27 -1.14 -12.44 1.16
N LEU A 28 -1.76 -11.32 0.80
CA LEU A 28 -2.41 -10.44 1.77
C LEU A 28 -3.64 -11.14 2.39
N PRO A 29 -3.75 -11.16 3.74
CA PRO A 29 -4.97 -11.56 4.44
C PRO A 29 -6.16 -10.71 4.00
N ILE A 30 -7.37 -11.26 4.08
CA ILE A 30 -8.58 -10.59 3.56
C ILE A 30 -8.82 -9.20 4.17
N GLN A 31 -8.39 -9.00 5.42
CA GLN A 31 -8.50 -7.75 6.16
C GLN A 31 -7.61 -6.62 5.60
N TYR A 32 -6.53 -6.98 4.90
CA TYR A 32 -5.55 -6.04 4.35
C TYR A 32 -5.66 -5.87 2.83
N ARG A 33 -6.71 -6.44 2.21
CA ARG A 33 -7.04 -6.23 0.79
C ARG A 33 -7.88 -4.96 0.63
N ASP A 34 -7.37 -3.86 1.17
CA ASP A 34 -8.00 -2.55 1.16
C ASP A 34 -7.58 -1.73 -0.07
N THR A 35 -8.22 -0.59 -0.29
CA THR A 35 -7.81 0.39 -1.31
C THR A 35 -6.37 0.87 -1.12
N CYS A 36 -5.80 0.68 0.08
CA CYS A 36 -4.44 1.04 0.47
C CYS A 36 -3.41 -0.09 0.29
N ALA A 37 -3.80 -1.25 -0.26
CA ALA A 37 -2.93 -2.42 -0.37
C ALA A 37 -1.66 -2.15 -1.21
N HIS A 38 -1.73 -1.24 -2.17
CA HIS A 38 -0.60 -0.79 -3.00
C HIS A 38 0.56 -0.21 -2.17
N LEU A 39 0.29 0.39 -1.02
CA LEU A 39 1.32 0.89 -0.09
C LEU A 39 1.87 -0.22 0.81
N LEU A 40 1.05 -1.24 1.09
CA LEU A 40 1.41 -2.31 2.02
C LEU A 40 2.28 -3.40 1.36
N ILE A 41 2.06 -3.69 0.08
CA ILE A 41 2.86 -4.66 -0.68
C ILE A 41 4.37 -4.30 -0.68
N PRO A 42 4.81 -3.09 -1.08
CA PRO A 42 6.23 -2.73 -1.06
C PRO A 42 6.79 -2.69 0.36
N LEU A 43 6.02 -2.21 1.34
CA LEU A 43 6.43 -2.18 2.74
C LEU A 43 6.70 -3.60 3.28
N ASN A 44 5.80 -4.54 3.01
CA ASN A 44 5.97 -5.93 3.46
C ASN A 44 7.12 -6.64 2.74
N ARG A 45 7.34 -6.36 1.45
CA ARG A 45 8.51 -6.88 0.72
C ARG A 45 9.82 -6.39 1.36
N CYS A 46 9.92 -5.09 1.65
CA CYS A 46 11.08 -4.53 2.33
C CYS A 46 11.29 -5.21 3.70
N ARG A 47 10.23 -5.31 4.52
CA ARG A 47 10.32 -5.92 5.85
C ARG A 47 10.82 -7.36 5.82
N GLN A 48 10.38 -8.15 4.84
CA GLN A 48 10.86 -9.51 4.67
C GLN A 48 12.31 -9.58 4.20
N GLN A 49 12.72 -8.71 3.27
CA GLN A 49 14.10 -8.67 2.76
C GLN A 49 15.11 -8.23 3.83
N GLU A 50 14.73 -7.26 4.66
CA GLU A 50 15.57 -6.66 5.68
C GLU A 50 15.32 -7.28 7.07
N TYR A 51 14.71 -8.46 7.15
CA TYR A 51 14.43 -9.17 8.41
C TYR A 51 13.78 -8.30 9.51
N TYR A 52 12.90 -7.39 9.11
CA TYR A 52 12.15 -6.49 9.99
C TYR A 52 13.03 -5.55 10.82
N LEU A 53 14.22 -5.19 10.34
CA LEU A 53 15.11 -4.25 11.01
C LEU A 53 14.45 -2.84 11.12
N PRO A 54 14.37 -2.24 12.31
CA PRO A 54 13.62 -0.99 12.55
C PRO A 54 14.06 0.23 11.74
N TRP A 55 15.30 0.24 11.26
CA TRP A 55 15.91 1.40 10.59
C TRP A 55 16.00 1.25 9.07
N LYS A 56 15.63 0.10 8.50
CA LYS A 56 15.82 -0.19 7.06
C LYS A 56 14.60 0.16 6.22
N CYS A 57 13.43 -0.31 6.64
CA CYS A 57 12.18 -0.03 5.95
C CYS A 57 11.56 1.21 6.58
N GLU A 58 11.84 2.36 5.99
CA GLU A 58 11.48 3.66 6.56
C GLU A 58 9.99 3.75 6.91
N TYR A 59 9.75 4.51 7.98
CA TYR A 59 8.45 4.88 8.51
C TYR A 59 7.60 5.69 7.50
N GLU A 60 8.16 6.18 6.41
CA GLU A 60 7.47 7.00 5.40
C GLU A 60 6.33 6.26 4.68
N GLU A 61 6.51 5.00 4.27
CA GLU A 61 5.42 4.23 3.64
C GLU A 61 4.34 3.87 4.66
N PHE A 62 4.73 3.60 5.90
CA PHE A 62 3.79 3.41 6.99
C PHE A 62 2.99 4.69 7.27
N LYS A 63 3.65 5.84 7.36
CA LYS A 63 3.03 7.17 7.49
C LYS A 63 2.04 7.45 6.36
N ARG A 64 2.41 7.16 5.11
CA ARG A 64 1.52 7.32 3.95
C ARG A 64 0.26 6.48 4.08
N ARG A 65 0.39 5.21 4.49
CA ARG A 65 -0.76 4.34 4.72
C ARG A 65 -1.63 4.82 5.89
N VAL A 66 -1.02 5.30 6.98
CA VAL A 66 -1.75 5.87 8.12
C VAL A 66 -2.51 7.13 7.70
N ALA A 67 -1.85 8.07 7.01
CA ALA A 67 -2.47 9.30 6.52
C ALA A 67 -3.67 9.01 5.61
N LYS A 68 -3.52 8.08 4.65
CA LYS A 68 -4.63 7.69 3.76
C LYS A 68 -5.78 7.01 4.50
N MET A 69 -5.50 6.23 5.53
CA MET A 69 -6.53 5.65 6.39
C MET A 69 -7.26 6.72 7.22
N ASP A 70 -6.56 7.74 7.69
CA ASP A 70 -7.16 8.87 8.41
C ASP A 70 -8.03 9.73 7.48
N GLU A 71 -7.58 9.98 6.25
CA GLU A 71 -8.38 10.64 5.19
C GLU A 71 -9.68 9.87 4.90
N LEU A 72 -9.60 8.55 4.71
CA LEU A 72 -10.77 7.70 4.48
C LEU A 72 -11.71 7.68 5.69
N ARG A 73 -11.17 7.69 6.92
CA ARG A 73 -11.98 7.81 8.14
C ARG A 73 -12.68 9.17 8.23
N ALA A 74 -11.99 10.26 7.89
CA ALA A 74 -12.55 11.61 7.85
C ALA A 74 -13.67 11.73 6.80
N ALA A 75 -13.43 11.21 5.58
CA ALA A 75 -14.42 11.21 4.50
C ALA A 75 -15.69 10.41 4.84
N LYS A 76 -15.55 9.35 5.66
CA LYS A 76 -16.67 8.50 6.11
C LYS A 76 -17.27 8.94 7.45
N ALA A 77 -16.92 10.12 7.97
CA ALA A 77 -17.37 10.61 9.27
C ALA A 77 -17.17 9.59 10.43
N GLY A 78 -16.08 8.81 10.37
CA GLY A 78 -15.76 7.80 11.39
C GLY A 78 -16.63 6.54 11.35
N THR A 79 -17.48 6.35 10.34
CA THR A 79 -18.23 5.09 10.19
C THR A 79 -17.28 3.94 9.87
N ARG A 80 -17.22 2.97 10.79
CA ARG A 80 -16.49 1.71 10.58
C ARG A 80 -17.31 0.88 9.61
N SER A 81 -16.87 0.79 8.35
CA SER A 81 -17.46 -0.15 7.40
C SER A 81 -17.21 -1.56 7.94
N ASN A 82 -18.29 -2.26 8.31
CA ASN A 82 -18.27 -3.69 8.65
C ASN A 82 -17.94 -4.53 7.42
#